data_AF-A0A7C3CVJ4-F1
#
_entry.id   AF-A0A7C3CVJ4-F1
#
_cell.length_a   1.000
_cell.length_b   1.000
_cell.length_c   1.000
_cell.angle_alpha   90.00
_cell.angle_beta   90.00
_cell.angle_gamma   90.00
#
_symmetry.space_group_name_H-M   'P 1'
#
loop_
_entity.id
_entity.type
_entity.pdbx_description
1 polymer ?
#
loop_
_entity_poly.entity_id
_entity_poly.type
_entity_poly.pdbx_seq_one_letter_code
_entity_poly.pdbx_strand_id
1 'polypeptide(L)'
;MDITMEEGDALRLSGNPGGAVETLRTHLASPYLAADSTGEKVAFLLRDRGARPAVMDLLGRGVQLFDVKLPLSSIRTFESIYHVTWNPKGNEVAFYNDSGLYLLDTVSGQACQVQLGLAGLGERGRRWAYFAKWSPNGRYLAMITTSGPFPLEFSELTILNAYTGELRSTHPSQLTNSAQYYVTGVSWSPNSRTLAVESVIERKEGTDWAGLFLIDAQNQNFRRILPDFLFGGGEWGQNMAWSPDGKRLVVACPGNVKASLCLTTVNTNP
;
A
#
# COMPACT_ATOMS: atom_id res chain seq x y z
N MET A 1 -21.70 -18.70 11.49
CA MET A 1 -21.28 -19.45 10.29
C MET A 1 -19.82 -19.77 10.53
N ASP A 2 -19.57 -20.90 11.17
CA ASP A 2 -18.22 -21.37 11.47
C ASP A 2 -17.57 -21.78 10.16
N ILE A 3 -16.69 -20.93 9.64
CA ILE A 3 -15.70 -21.34 8.67
C ILE A 3 -14.46 -21.68 9.48
N THR A 4 -14.40 -22.91 9.96
CA THR A 4 -13.13 -23.53 10.34
C THR A 4 -12.29 -23.67 9.07
N MET A 5 -11.60 -22.59 8.69
CA MET A 5 -10.49 -22.66 7.73
C MET A 5 -9.32 -23.31 8.46
N GLU A 6 -9.37 -24.64 8.63
CA GLU A 6 -8.24 -25.42 9.15
C GLU A 6 -7.04 -25.41 8.18
N GLU A 7 -7.27 -25.12 6.89
CA GLU A 7 -6.20 -24.93 5.91
C GLU A 7 -5.92 -23.43 5.75
N GLY A 8 -4.80 -22.94 6.33
CA GLY A 8 -4.33 -21.59 6.08
C GLY A 8 -3.99 -21.35 4.59
N ASP A 9 -3.81 -20.08 4.20
CA ASP A 9 -3.49 -19.73 2.80
C ASP A 9 -2.24 -20.49 2.30
N ALA A 10 -2.15 -20.72 0.99
CA ALA A 10 -1.06 -21.46 0.37
C ALA A 10 -0.41 -20.66 -0.77
N LEU A 11 0.92 -20.72 -0.84
CA LEU A 11 1.70 -20.18 -1.96
C LEU A 11 1.74 -21.24 -3.06
N ARG A 12 1.19 -20.89 -4.23
CA ARG A 12 1.17 -21.74 -5.42
C ARG A 12 1.82 -21.03 -6.60
N LEU A 13 2.51 -21.79 -7.44
CA LEU A 13 3.16 -21.27 -8.64
C LEU A 13 2.70 -22.05 -9.88
N SER A 14 2.43 -21.32 -10.95
CA SER A 14 2.17 -21.88 -12.28
C SER A 14 3.13 -21.23 -13.27
N GLY A 15 3.88 -22.06 -14.01
CA GLY A 15 4.90 -21.58 -14.94
C GLY A 15 4.36 -21.17 -16.31
N ASN A 16 3.14 -21.59 -16.67
CA ASN A 16 2.50 -21.28 -17.94
C ASN A 16 0.97 -21.20 -17.76
N PRO A 17 0.26 -20.38 -18.54
CA PRO A 17 -1.21 -20.40 -18.57
C PRO A 17 -1.74 -21.82 -18.85
N GLY A 18 -2.53 -22.37 -17.93
CA GLY A 18 -3.10 -23.73 -18.04
C GLY A 18 -2.14 -24.88 -17.67
N GLY A 19 -0.93 -24.58 -17.22
CA GLY A 19 0.04 -25.59 -16.76
C GLY A 19 -0.26 -26.12 -15.36
N ALA A 20 0.50 -27.15 -14.96
CA ALA A 20 0.43 -27.70 -13.61
C ALA A 20 0.71 -26.61 -12.56
N VAL A 21 -0.08 -26.60 -11.49
CA VAL A 21 0.07 -25.69 -10.35
C VAL A 21 0.80 -26.43 -9.23
N GLU A 22 1.99 -25.96 -8.89
CA GLU A 22 2.79 -26.49 -7.79
C GLU A 22 2.45 -25.75 -6.49
N THR A 23 2.21 -26.49 -5.41
CA THR A 23 2.09 -25.88 -4.07
C THR A 23 3.48 -25.77 -3.46
N LEU A 24 3.97 -24.54 -3.31
CA LEU A 24 5.29 -24.26 -2.77
C LEU A 24 5.26 -24.21 -1.24
N ARG A 25 4.26 -23.56 -0.65
CA ARG A 25 4.10 -23.47 0.82
C ARG A 25 2.63 -23.49 1.21
N THR A 26 2.36 -23.94 2.42
CA THR A 26 1.04 -23.91 3.06
C THR A 26 1.13 -23.19 4.41
N HIS A 27 -0.01 -22.94 5.05
CA HIS A 27 -0.08 -22.29 6.36
C HIS A 27 0.51 -20.88 6.37
N LEU A 28 0.24 -20.09 5.33
CA LEU A 28 0.61 -18.68 5.36
C LEU A 28 -0.21 -17.94 6.43
N ALA A 29 0.42 -16.97 7.07
CA ALA A 29 -0.26 -16.09 8.02
C ALA A 29 -1.10 -15.03 7.32
N SER A 30 -0.79 -14.71 6.07
CA SER A 30 -1.48 -13.77 5.20
C SER A 30 -1.50 -14.27 3.74
N PRO A 31 -2.56 -13.96 2.96
CA PRO A 31 -2.60 -14.23 1.52
C PRO A 31 -1.71 -13.26 0.70
N TYR A 32 -1.27 -12.14 1.27
CA TYR A 32 -0.46 -11.17 0.55
C TYR A 32 1.02 -11.57 0.53
N LEU A 33 1.65 -11.33 -0.61
CA LEU A 33 3.07 -11.52 -0.86
C LEU A 33 3.61 -10.33 -1.66
N ALA A 34 4.93 -10.17 -1.66
CA ALA A 34 5.61 -9.23 -2.53
C ALA A 34 6.73 -9.93 -3.28
N ALA A 35 6.91 -9.61 -4.56
CA ALA A 35 8.07 -10.04 -5.33
C ALA A 35 9.17 -8.98 -5.26
N ASP A 36 10.43 -9.40 -5.38
CA ASP A 36 11.54 -8.49 -5.60
C ASP A 36 11.52 -7.92 -7.03
N SER A 37 12.44 -7.00 -7.33
CA SER A 37 12.46 -6.31 -8.63
C SER A 37 12.86 -7.20 -9.80
N THR A 38 13.50 -8.35 -9.56
CA THR A 38 13.80 -9.35 -10.60
C THR A 38 12.64 -10.32 -10.81
N GLY A 39 11.75 -10.47 -9.83
CA GLY A 39 10.67 -11.46 -9.84
C GLY A 39 11.15 -12.88 -9.51
N GLU A 40 12.40 -13.03 -9.07
CA GLU A 40 12.99 -14.32 -8.71
C GLU A 40 12.75 -14.67 -7.25
N LYS A 41 12.45 -13.68 -6.40
CA LYS A 41 12.18 -13.90 -4.98
C LYS A 41 10.82 -13.40 -4.57
N VAL A 42 10.20 -14.08 -3.61
CA VAL A 42 8.93 -13.67 -3.00
C VAL A 42 9.01 -13.64 -1.48
N ALA A 43 8.56 -12.54 -0.89
CA ALA A 43 8.42 -12.35 0.54
C ALA A 43 6.97 -12.59 0.97
N PHE A 44 6.80 -13.34 2.06
CA PHE A 44 5.50 -13.72 2.60
C PHE A 44 5.61 -13.97 4.11
N LEU A 45 4.47 -14.23 4.76
CA LEU A 45 4.41 -14.55 6.18
C LEU A 45 3.93 -15.99 6.38
N LEU A 46 4.67 -16.77 7.17
CA LEU A 46 4.26 -18.09 7.64
C LEU A 46 3.58 -18.00 9.00
N ARG A 47 2.59 -18.86 9.22
CA ARG A 47 1.97 -19.04 10.53
C ARG A 47 2.83 -19.99 11.35
N ASP A 48 3.56 -19.44 12.33
CA ASP A 48 4.45 -20.19 13.22
C ASP A 48 4.52 -19.49 14.59
N ARG A 49 3.58 -19.82 15.50
CA ARG A 49 3.41 -19.13 16.81
C ARG A 49 3.47 -17.59 16.69
N GLY A 50 2.82 -17.05 15.66
CA GLY A 50 2.94 -15.67 15.19
C GLY A 50 3.00 -15.61 13.65
N ALA A 51 3.17 -14.41 13.09
CA ALA A 51 3.46 -14.25 11.68
C ALA A 51 4.98 -14.13 11.48
N ARG A 52 5.61 -15.15 10.91
CA ARG A 52 7.05 -15.22 10.69
C ARG A 52 7.38 -14.81 9.25
N PRO A 53 8.17 -13.75 9.03
CA PRO A 53 8.64 -13.39 7.69
C PRO A 53 9.48 -14.50 7.07
N ALA A 54 9.30 -14.69 5.77
CA ALA A 54 10.09 -15.60 4.97
C ALA A 54 10.30 -15.01 3.57
N VAL A 55 11.45 -15.33 2.98
CA VAL A 55 11.77 -15.06 1.57
C VAL A 55 12.07 -16.38 0.88
N MET A 56 11.40 -16.64 -0.24
CA MET A 56 11.66 -17.80 -1.09
C MET A 56 12.34 -17.36 -2.37
N ASP A 57 13.41 -18.06 -2.73
CA ASP A 57 13.96 -18.08 -4.09
C ASP A 57 13.11 -19.01 -4.95
N LEU A 58 12.49 -18.47 -5.99
CA LEU A 58 11.61 -19.24 -6.88
C LEU A 58 12.40 -20.17 -7.80
N LEU A 59 13.65 -19.87 -8.16
CA LEU A 59 14.44 -20.72 -9.04
C LEU A 59 15.13 -21.83 -8.24
N GLY A 60 15.83 -21.45 -7.17
CA GLY A 60 16.56 -22.37 -6.30
C GLY A 60 15.70 -23.10 -5.27
N ARG A 61 14.43 -22.70 -5.11
CA ARG A 61 13.46 -23.23 -4.11
C ARG A 61 13.92 -23.11 -2.65
N GLY A 62 15.00 -22.37 -2.40
CA GLY A 62 15.50 -22.08 -1.06
C GLY A 62 14.57 -21.13 -0.31
N VAL A 63 14.43 -21.31 1.01
CA VAL A 63 13.66 -20.40 1.86
C VAL A 63 14.52 -19.90 3.00
N GLN A 64 14.64 -18.58 3.07
CA GLN A 64 15.20 -17.87 4.19
C GLN A 64 14.07 -17.56 5.18
N LEU A 65 14.20 -18.06 6.41
CA LEU A 65 13.31 -17.75 7.51
C LEU A 65 13.95 -16.71 8.41
N PHE A 66 13.21 -15.67 8.73
CA PHE A 66 13.69 -14.63 9.63
C PHE A 66 13.29 -14.95 11.07
N ASP A 67 14.18 -14.71 12.02
CA ASP A 67 13.90 -14.92 13.46
C ASP A 67 13.18 -13.71 14.06
N VAL A 68 12.06 -13.36 13.44
CA VAL A 68 11.18 -12.25 13.81
C VAL A 68 9.76 -12.79 13.86
N LYS A 69 9.00 -12.39 14.88
CA LYS A 69 7.59 -12.74 15.04
C LYS A 69 6.76 -11.46 15.05
N LEU A 70 5.98 -11.27 14.00
CA LEU A 70 5.03 -10.18 13.93
C LEU A 70 3.73 -10.59 14.68
N PRO A 71 3.10 -9.66 15.41
CA PRO A 71 1.91 -9.95 16.19
C PRO A 71 0.76 -10.33 15.27
N LEU A 72 0.01 -11.37 15.63
CA LEU A 72 -1.23 -11.74 14.97
C LEU A 72 -2.41 -11.34 15.84
N SER A 73 -3.44 -10.75 15.23
CA SER A 73 -4.72 -10.59 15.90
C SER A 73 -5.42 -11.95 16.06
N SER A 74 -6.05 -12.16 17.21
CA SER A 74 -6.93 -13.32 17.43
C SER A 74 -8.22 -13.21 16.62
N ILE A 75 -8.59 -12.01 16.18
CA ILE A 75 -9.74 -11.73 15.32
C ILE A 75 -9.21 -11.39 13.93
N ARG A 76 -9.50 -12.25 12.95
CA ARG A 76 -9.22 -11.96 11.53
C ARG A 76 -10.31 -11.06 10.95
N THR A 77 -10.14 -9.75 11.06
CA THR A 77 -10.84 -8.77 10.24
C THR A 77 -9.99 -8.47 9.00
N PHE A 78 -10.55 -7.82 7.99
CA PHE A 78 -9.78 -7.38 6.83
C PHE A 78 -8.58 -6.49 7.23
N GLU A 79 -8.77 -5.63 8.24
CA GLU A 79 -7.76 -4.71 8.79
C GLU A 79 -6.57 -5.43 9.42
N SER A 80 -6.78 -6.62 10.00
CA SER A 80 -5.75 -7.36 10.73
C SER A 80 -4.90 -8.28 9.87
N ILE A 81 -5.20 -8.38 8.57
CA ILE A 81 -4.42 -9.13 7.60
C ILE A 81 -3.19 -8.31 7.19
N TYR A 82 -2.00 -8.92 7.29
CA TYR A 82 -0.76 -8.29 6.84
C TYR A 82 -0.70 -8.15 5.33
N HIS A 83 -0.49 -6.94 4.84
CA HIS A 83 -0.01 -6.69 3.49
C HIS A 83 1.52 -6.70 3.45
N VAL A 84 2.07 -6.91 2.25
CA VAL A 84 3.52 -7.02 2.02
C VAL A 84 3.91 -6.16 0.83
N THR A 85 5.01 -5.40 0.94
CA THR A 85 5.60 -4.68 -0.20
C THR A 85 7.12 -4.69 -0.12
N TRP A 86 7.78 -5.01 -1.23
CA TRP A 86 9.24 -5.12 -1.29
C TRP A 86 9.84 -3.82 -1.82
N ASN A 87 10.85 -3.30 -1.13
CA ASN A 87 11.68 -2.22 -1.64
C ASN A 87 12.31 -2.65 -2.98
N PRO A 88 12.15 -1.91 -4.09
CA PRO A 88 12.72 -2.26 -5.40
C PRO A 88 14.25 -2.44 -5.41
N LYS A 89 14.95 -1.91 -4.40
CA LYS A 89 16.40 -2.13 -4.20
C LYS A 89 16.74 -3.48 -3.57
N GLY A 90 15.74 -4.25 -3.13
CA GLY A 90 15.87 -5.60 -2.60
C GLY A 90 16.24 -5.69 -1.12
N ASN A 91 16.71 -4.60 -0.51
CA ASN A 91 17.23 -4.58 0.86
C ASN A 91 16.15 -4.72 1.93
N GLU A 92 14.94 -4.19 1.70
CA GLU A 92 13.88 -4.12 2.73
C GLU A 92 12.54 -4.68 2.26
N VAL A 93 11.81 -5.31 3.17
CA VAL A 93 10.41 -5.70 2.99
C VAL A 93 9.56 -5.05 4.07
N ALA A 94 8.49 -4.38 3.66
CA ALA A 94 7.51 -3.82 4.57
C ALA A 94 6.34 -4.78 4.76
N PHE A 95 6.01 -5.09 6.00
CA PHE A 95 4.82 -5.83 6.42
C PHE A 95 3.93 -4.88 7.21
N TYR A 96 2.64 -4.79 6.88
CA TYR A 96 1.77 -3.82 7.54
C TYR A 96 0.31 -4.27 7.64
N ASN A 97 -0.34 -3.85 8.73
CA ASN A 97 -1.77 -3.98 9.00
C ASN A 97 -2.17 -2.95 10.08
N ASP A 98 -3.34 -3.09 10.67
CA ASP A 98 -3.81 -2.30 11.82
C ASP A 98 -2.90 -2.36 13.06
N SER A 99 -2.20 -3.49 13.26
CA SER A 99 -1.30 -3.69 14.41
C SER A 99 0.04 -2.95 14.27
N GLY A 100 0.44 -2.58 13.06
CA GLY A 100 1.64 -1.78 12.81
C GLY A 100 2.23 -1.92 11.42
N LEU A 101 3.30 -1.14 11.18
CA LEU A 101 4.17 -1.23 10.02
C LEU A 101 5.55 -1.70 10.48
N TYR A 102 6.06 -2.76 9.85
CA TYR A 102 7.34 -3.38 10.15
C TYR A 102 8.23 -3.36 8.91
N LEU A 103 9.45 -2.85 9.03
CA LEU A 103 10.47 -2.94 7.99
C LEU A 103 11.46 -4.03 8.37
N LEU A 104 11.57 -5.05 7.52
CA LEU A 104 12.54 -6.14 7.63
C LEU A 104 13.69 -5.87 6.67
N ASP A 105 14.91 -5.81 7.19
CA ASP A 105 16.12 -5.86 6.39
C ASP A 105 16.44 -7.31 6.01
N THR A 106 16.49 -7.59 4.72
CA THR A 106 16.62 -8.95 4.18
C THR A 106 18.03 -9.53 4.32
N VAL A 107 19.03 -8.69 4.57
CA VAL A 107 20.45 -9.07 4.66
C VAL A 107 20.81 -9.43 6.10
N SER A 108 20.53 -8.53 7.04
CA SER A 108 20.75 -8.70 8.48
C SER A 108 19.68 -9.54 9.15
N GLY A 109 18.48 -9.61 8.56
CA GLY A 109 17.31 -10.27 9.13
C GLY A 109 16.68 -9.54 10.32
N GLN A 110 17.13 -8.32 10.60
CA GLN A 110 16.55 -7.47 11.64
C GLN A 110 15.26 -6.82 11.14
N ALA A 111 14.28 -6.68 12.02
CA ALA A 111 13.06 -5.94 11.74
C ALA A 111 12.84 -4.83 12.78
N CYS A 112 12.33 -3.70 12.33
CA CYS A 112 11.92 -2.60 13.21
C CYS A 112 10.47 -2.21 12.94
N GLN A 113 9.78 -1.78 13.99
CA GLN A 113 8.43 -1.22 13.87
C GLN A 113 8.51 0.28 13.63
N VAL A 114 7.90 0.76 12.55
CA VAL A 114 7.80 2.18 12.24
C VAL A 114 6.64 2.78 13.02
N GLN A 115 6.92 3.82 13.80
CA GLN A 115 5.89 4.52 14.57
C GLN A 115 5.21 5.59 13.72
N LEU A 116 4.00 5.28 13.22
CA LEU A 116 3.19 6.19 12.40
C LEU A 116 2.50 7.31 13.23
N GLY A 117 2.68 7.30 14.55
CA GLY A 117 2.13 8.29 15.47
C GLY A 117 0.68 8.02 15.88
N LEU A 118 0.05 9.02 16.49
CA LEU A 118 -1.33 8.97 17.00
C LEU A 118 -2.19 10.04 16.31
N ALA A 119 -3.45 9.71 16.07
CA ALA A 119 -4.54 10.62 15.72
C ALA A 119 -5.65 10.43 16.78
N GLY A 120 -5.92 11.47 17.59
CA GLY A 120 -6.85 11.37 18.72
C GLY A 120 -6.21 10.79 20.00
N LEU A 121 -7.04 10.31 20.94
CA LEU A 121 -6.61 9.89 22.29
C LEU A 121 -6.70 8.36 22.47
N GLY A 122 -5.65 7.76 23.03
CA GLY A 122 -5.59 6.34 23.42
C GLY A 122 -5.20 5.38 22.29
N GLU A 123 -5.27 4.07 22.55
CA GLU A 123 -4.85 3.03 21.57
C GLU A 123 -5.68 3.02 20.29
N ARG A 124 -6.96 3.44 20.36
CA ARG A 124 -7.80 3.62 19.17
C ARG A 124 -7.31 4.74 18.26
N GLY A 125 -6.50 5.64 18.78
CA GLY A 125 -5.87 6.70 18.01
C GLY A 125 -4.57 6.29 17.34
N ARG A 126 -4.08 5.05 17.52
CA ARG A 126 -2.83 4.66 16.87
C ARG A 126 -2.99 4.62 15.35
N ARG A 127 -2.11 5.34 14.65
CA ARG A 127 -2.12 5.33 13.18
C ARG A 127 -1.61 4.00 12.65
N TRP A 128 -2.28 3.52 11.61
CA TRP A 128 -1.92 2.33 10.86
C TRP A 128 -2.07 2.58 9.36
N ALA A 129 -1.36 1.79 8.54
CA ALA A 129 -1.43 1.87 7.08
C ALA A 129 -2.30 0.73 6.56
N TYR A 130 -3.20 1.02 5.61
CA TYR A 130 -3.96 -0.01 4.88
C TYR A 130 -3.51 -0.14 3.44
N PHE A 131 -2.62 0.75 2.98
CA PHE A 131 -2.00 0.67 1.67
C PHE A 131 -0.59 1.25 1.73
N ALA A 132 0.38 0.61 1.06
CA ALA A 132 1.75 1.09 0.98
C ALA A 132 2.42 0.74 -0.36
N LYS A 133 3.18 1.69 -0.93
CA LYS A 133 3.95 1.52 -2.17
C LYS A 133 5.28 2.24 -2.08
N TRP A 134 6.35 1.52 -2.40
CA TRP A 134 7.69 2.07 -2.53
C TRP A 134 7.82 2.93 -3.79
N SER A 135 8.62 4.00 -3.72
CA SER A 135 9.07 4.72 -4.90
C SER A 135 9.98 3.81 -5.73
N PRO A 136 10.04 3.98 -7.07
CA PRO A 136 10.86 3.13 -7.94
C PRO A 136 12.35 3.08 -7.57
N ASN A 137 12.90 4.17 -7.01
CA ASN A 137 14.28 4.21 -6.52
C ASN A 137 14.48 3.60 -5.12
N GLY A 138 13.42 3.16 -4.44
CA GLY A 138 13.47 2.56 -3.10
C GLY A 138 13.70 3.54 -1.94
N ARG A 139 13.70 4.85 -2.20
CA ARG A 139 13.99 5.86 -1.17
C ARG A 139 12.80 6.20 -0.28
N TYR A 140 11.60 6.17 -0.85
CA TYR A 140 10.39 6.61 -0.17
C TYR A 140 9.36 5.48 -0.12
N LEU A 141 8.64 5.36 1.00
CA LEU A 141 7.45 4.53 1.11
C LEU A 141 6.24 5.45 1.29
N ALA A 142 5.37 5.51 0.30
CA ALA A 142 4.11 6.23 0.38
C ALA A 142 3.03 5.29 0.90
N MET A 143 2.23 5.80 1.84
CA MET A 143 1.23 5.04 2.55
C MET A 143 -0.06 5.82 2.63
N ILE A 144 -1.17 5.10 2.60
CA ILE A 144 -2.45 5.65 3.03
C ILE A 144 -2.67 5.20 4.47
N THR A 145 -2.71 6.17 5.38
CA THR A 145 -2.76 5.95 6.84
C THR A 145 -4.04 6.48 7.46
N THR A 146 -4.52 5.81 8.48
CA THR A 146 -5.74 6.13 9.23
C THR A 146 -5.58 5.75 10.71
N SER A 147 -6.62 5.91 11.52
CA SER A 147 -6.72 5.37 12.87
C SER A 147 -8.15 4.94 13.19
N GLY A 148 -8.29 4.06 14.19
CA GLY A 148 -9.59 3.51 14.59
C GLY A 148 -10.09 2.40 13.66
N PRO A 149 -11.27 1.82 13.95
CA PRO A 149 -11.88 0.77 13.14
C PRO A 149 -12.66 1.33 11.95
N PHE A 150 -12.99 0.49 10.98
CA PHE A 150 -13.99 0.81 9.96
C PHE A 150 -15.39 1.08 10.56
N PRO A 151 -16.18 2.00 9.97
CA PRO A 151 -15.83 2.89 8.85
C PRO A 151 -14.81 3.97 9.27
N LEU A 152 -13.84 4.26 8.39
CA LEU A 152 -12.75 5.18 8.72
C LEU A 152 -13.24 6.62 8.90
N GLU A 153 -12.71 7.30 9.91
CA GLU A 153 -12.97 8.73 10.16
C GLU A 153 -12.18 9.63 9.19
N PHE A 154 -10.99 9.20 8.77
CA PHE A 154 -10.13 9.93 7.83
C PHE A 154 -9.14 8.99 7.13
N SER A 155 -8.52 9.43 6.04
CA SER A 155 -7.29 8.82 5.54
C SER A 155 -6.35 9.86 4.95
N GLU A 156 -5.06 9.74 5.27
CA GLU A 156 -4.01 10.71 4.90
C GLU A 156 -2.91 10.03 4.08
N LEU A 157 -2.22 10.82 3.26
CA LEU A 157 -0.96 10.36 2.67
C LEU A 157 0.15 10.54 3.69
N THR A 158 0.83 9.46 4.04
CA THR A 158 2.07 9.50 4.83
C THR A 158 3.23 9.00 3.97
N ILE A 159 4.30 9.78 3.89
CA ILE A 159 5.54 9.42 3.19
C ILE A 159 6.63 9.20 4.21
N LEU A 160 7.20 8.00 4.22
CA LEU A 160 8.42 7.66 4.94
C LEU A 160 9.62 7.83 4.00
N ASN A 161 10.62 8.60 4.41
CA ASN A 161 11.95 8.55 3.82
C ASN A 161 12.75 7.44 4.51
N ALA A 162 12.97 6.33 3.81
CA ALA A 162 13.62 5.15 4.39
C ALA A 162 15.08 5.39 4.79
N TYR A 163 15.75 6.38 4.17
CA TYR A 163 17.13 6.71 4.50
C TYR A 163 17.25 7.53 5.80
N THR A 164 16.33 8.47 6.03
CA THR A 164 16.39 9.37 7.20
C THR A 164 15.48 8.95 8.34
N GLY A 165 14.53 8.04 8.10
CA GLY A 165 13.45 7.71 9.03
C GLY A 165 12.39 8.81 9.15
N GLU A 166 12.48 9.87 8.35
CA GLU A 166 11.56 11.00 8.41
C GLU A 166 10.19 10.60 7.89
N LEU A 167 9.16 10.82 8.71
CA LEU A 167 7.76 10.65 8.36
C LEU A 167 7.13 12.01 8.12
N ARG A 168 6.42 12.15 7.00
CA ARG A 168 5.61 13.34 6.74
C ARG A 168 4.22 12.95 6.27
N SER A 169 3.22 13.44 6.96
CA SER A 169 1.81 13.26 6.60
C SER A 169 1.28 14.53 5.94
N THR A 170 0.47 14.37 4.89
CA THR A 170 -0.16 15.47 4.19
C THR A 170 -1.56 15.05 3.74
N HIS A 171 -2.45 16.03 3.66
CA HIS A 171 -3.79 15.84 3.15
C HIS A 171 -4.04 16.85 2.02
N PRO A 172 -3.97 16.45 0.74
CA PRO A 172 -4.05 17.38 -0.38
C PRO A 172 -5.35 18.20 -0.43
N SER A 173 -6.44 17.66 0.10
CA SER A 173 -7.73 18.38 0.15
C SER A 173 -7.94 19.26 1.38
N GLN A 174 -6.93 19.49 2.23
CA GLN A 174 -6.99 20.56 3.25
C GLN A 174 -7.25 21.96 2.64
N LEU A 175 -7.05 22.13 1.33
CA LEU A 175 -7.38 23.35 0.59
C LEU A 175 -8.87 23.46 0.22
N THR A 176 -9.64 22.39 0.38
CA THR A 176 -11.09 22.38 0.14
C THR A 176 -11.80 22.32 1.48
N ASN A 177 -12.81 23.17 1.70
CA ASN A 177 -13.60 23.24 2.94
C ASN A 177 -14.49 21.98 3.18
N SER A 178 -14.08 20.80 2.74
CA SER A 178 -14.83 19.55 2.89
C SER A 178 -14.60 18.96 4.28
N ALA A 179 -15.66 18.65 5.01
CA ALA A 179 -15.59 18.10 6.36
C ALA A 179 -15.04 16.66 6.45
N GLN A 180 -14.77 15.99 5.32
CA GLN A 180 -14.22 14.64 5.27
C GLN A 180 -13.05 14.57 4.30
N TYR A 181 -11.97 13.97 4.76
CA TYR A 181 -10.64 14.02 4.19
C TYR A 181 -10.15 12.59 3.99
N TYR A 182 -10.41 12.05 2.80
CA TYR A 182 -9.97 10.70 2.44
C TYR A 182 -9.00 10.76 1.27
N VAL A 183 -7.78 10.29 1.47
CA VAL A 183 -6.92 9.83 0.39
C VAL A 183 -7.37 8.43 -0.03
N THR A 184 -7.78 8.29 -1.28
CA THR A 184 -8.36 7.06 -1.83
C THR A 184 -7.43 6.33 -2.78
N GLY A 185 -6.37 6.97 -3.27
CA GLY A 185 -5.44 6.33 -4.19
C GLY A 185 -4.10 7.04 -4.24
N VAL A 186 -3.01 6.26 -4.39
CA VAL A 186 -1.64 6.78 -4.51
C VAL A 186 -0.88 5.97 -5.57
N SER A 187 -0.13 6.66 -6.44
CA SER A 187 0.67 6.02 -7.48
C SER A 187 1.94 6.81 -7.76
N TRP A 188 3.10 6.18 -7.63
CA TRP A 188 4.40 6.80 -7.90
C TRP A 188 4.62 6.99 -9.40
N SER A 189 5.06 8.18 -9.78
CA SER A 189 5.66 8.40 -11.09
C SER A 189 6.99 7.65 -11.20
N PRO A 190 7.39 7.18 -12.40
CA PRO A 190 8.69 6.56 -12.64
C PRO A 190 9.89 7.41 -12.20
N ASN A 191 9.71 8.74 -12.12
CA ASN A 191 10.76 9.68 -11.68
C ASN A 191 11.12 9.57 -10.18
N SER A 192 10.42 8.75 -9.39
CA SER A 192 10.64 8.53 -7.95
C SER A 192 10.56 9.77 -7.06
N ARG A 193 9.92 10.84 -7.55
CA ARG A 193 9.74 12.11 -6.84
C ARG A 193 8.29 12.54 -6.81
N THR A 194 7.56 12.32 -7.89
CA THR A 194 6.16 12.73 -8.01
C THR A 194 5.23 11.57 -7.69
N LEU A 195 4.15 11.84 -6.95
CA LEU A 195 3.01 10.94 -6.78
C LEU A 195 1.78 11.52 -7.46
N ALA A 196 0.98 10.67 -8.10
CA ALA A 196 -0.43 10.95 -8.33
C ALA A 196 -1.22 10.49 -7.09
N VAL A 197 -2.13 11.34 -6.63
CA VAL A 197 -2.95 11.10 -5.44
C VAL A 197 -4.40 11.47 -5.74
N GLU A 198 -5.31 10.55 -5.45
CA GLU A 198 -6.75 10.81 -5.44
C GLU A 198 -7.17 11.09 -4.00
N SER A 199 -7.85 12.22 -3.80
CA SER A 199 -8.35 12.61 -2.49
C SER A 199 -9.75 13.21 -2.60
N VAL A 200 -10.65 12.80 -1.71
CA VAL A 200 -12.02 13.31 -1.63
C VAL A 200 -11.99 14.81 -1.34
N ILE A 201 -12.69 15.57 -2.18
CA ILE A 201 -12.79 17.02 -2.11
C ILE A 201 -14.24 17.51 -1.95
N GLU A 202 -15.22 16.64 -2.24
CA GLU A 202 -16.63 16.94 -2.03
C GLU A 202 -17.46 15.65 -1.91
N ARG A 203 -18.61 15.75 -1.24
CA ARG A 203 -19.65 14.72 -1.22
C ARG A 203 -20.94 15.29 -1.80
N LYS A 204 -21.51 14.61 -2.79
CA LYS A 204 -22.78 14.97 -3.45
C LYS A 204 -23.74 13.79 -3.36
N GLU A 205 -24.93 14.03 -2.81
CA GLU A 205 -26.00 13.02 -2.71
C GLU A 205 -25.52 11.69 -2.09
N GLY A 206 -24.67 11.77 -1.06
CA GLY A 206 -24.10 10.61 -0.37
C GLY A 206 -22.86 9.99 -1.05
N THR A 207 -22.53 10.40 -2.28
CA THR A 207 -21.38 9.91 -3.04
C THR A 207 -20.16 10.79 -2.85
N ASP A 208 -19.01 10.20 -2.52
CA ASP A 208 -17.73 10.89 -2.44
C ASP A 208 -17.12 11.08 -3.83
N TRP A 209 -16.63 12.29 -4.09
CA TRP A 209 -15.93 12.65 -5.30
C TRP A 209 -14.52 13.13 -4.98
N ALA A 210 -13.55 12.54 -5.67
CA ALA A 210 -12.14 12.83 -5.54
C ALA A 210 -11.65 13.85 -6.56
N GLY A 211 -10.69 14.66 -6.14
CA GLY A 211 -9.80 15.41 -7.01
C GLY A 211 -8.50 14.62 -7.22
N LEU A 212 -7.83 14.90 -8.34
CA LEU A 212 -6.54 14.32 -8.68
C LEU A 212 -5.43 15.33 -8.42
N PHE A 213 -4.41 14.91 -7.68
CA PHE A 213 -3.30 15.76 -7.23
C PHE A 213 -1.96 15.17 -7.65
N LEU A 214 -1.01 16.04 -7.96
CA LEU A 214 0.40 15.70 -8.05
C LEU A 214 1.12 16.21 -6.81
N ILE A 215 1.92 15.35 -6.18
CA ILE A 215 2.68 15.67 -4.97
C ILE A 215 4.15 15.39 -5.20
N ASP A 216 5.00 16.34 -4.84
CA ASP A 216 6.45 16.17 -4.79
C ASP A 216 6.85 15.65 -3.41
N ALA A 217 7.36 14.42 -3.37
CA ALA A 217 7.73 13.72 -2.14
C ALA A 217 8.87 14.41 -1.36
N GLN A 218 9.69 15.24 -2.00
CA GLN A 218 10.84 15.87 -1.36
C GLN A 218 10.45 17.11 -0.56
N ASN A 219 9.59 17.97 -1.12
CA ASN A 219 9.21 19.25 -0.51
C ASN A 219 7.73 19.31 -0.09
N GLN A 220 6.96 18.24 -0.36
CA GLN A 220 5.51 18.16 -0.11
C GLN A 220 4.68 19.22 -0.82
N ASN A 221 5.21 19.86 -1.85
CA ASN A 221 4.40 20.70 -2.71
C ASN A 221 3.41 19.83 -3.47
N PHE A 222 2.16 20.27 -3.51
CA PHE A 222 1.13 19.58 -4.26
C PHE A 222 0.33 20.56 -5.11
N ARG A 223 -0.20 20.07 -6.22
CA ARG A 223 -1.12 20.81 -7.08
C ARG A 223 -2.23 19.90 -7.59
N ARG A 224 -3.44 20.43 -7.63
CA ARG A 224 -4.56 19.75 -8.29
C ARG A 224 -4.36 19.80 -9.80
N ILE A 225 -4.57 18.66 -10.47
CA ILE A 225 -4.62 18.56 -11.92
C ILE A 225 -6.04 18.22 -12.34
N LEU A 226 -6.42 18.58 -13.57
CA LEU A 226 -7.78 18.36 -14.10
C LEU A 226 -8.86 18.92 -13.14
N PRO A 227 -8.78 20.21 -12.74
CA PRO A 227 -9.66 20.77 -11.70
C PRO A 227 -11.15 20.79 -12.08
N ASP A 228 -11.46 20.76 -13.38
CA ASP A 228 -12.83 20.71 -13.91
C ASP A 228 -13.45 19.31 -13.84
N PHE A 229 -12.66 18.30 -13.44
CA PHE A 229 -13.07 16.91 -13.36
C PHE A 229 -13.10 16.40 -11.92
N LEU A 230 -14.04 15.49 -11.71
CA LEU A 230 -14.27 14.78 -10.46
C LEU A 230 -14.21 13.29 -10.73
N PHE A 231 -13.48 12.60 -9.87
CA PHE A 231 -13.19 11.19 -9.98
C PHE A 231 -14.02 10.44 -8.94
N GLY A 232 -14.65 9.35 -9.35
CA GLY A 232 -15.47 8.51 -8.48
C GLY A 232 -15.32 7.05 -8.88
N GLY A 233 -15.67 6.14 -7.98
CA GLY A 233 -15.56 4.71 -8.20
C GLY A 233 -14.12 4.16 -8.12
N GLY A 234 -14.00 2.84 -8.00
CA GLY A 234 -12.72 2.12 -7.89
C GLY A 234 -12.41 1.62 -6.47
N GLU A 235 -11.44 0.71 -6.38
CA GLU A 235 -10.96 0.14 -5.12
C GLU A 235 -9.86 1.05 -4.53
N TRP A 236 -9.91 1.32 -3.23
CA TRP A 236 -8.93 2.20 -2.60
C TRP A 236 -7.49 1.70 -2.80
N GLY A 237 -6.61 2.59 -3.23
CA GLY A 237 -5.19 2.33 -3.48
C GLY A 237 -4.86 1.77 -4.87
N GLN A 238 -5.83 1.32 -5.68
CA GLN A 238 -5.53 0.58 -6.92
C GLN A 238 -6.06 1.20 -8.23
N ASN A 239 -6.47 2.47 -8.21
CA ASN A 239 -7.19 3.08 -9.34
C ASN A 239 -6.32 3.82 -10.36
N MET A 240 -4.99 3.85 -10.16
CA MET A 240 -4.11 4.69 -10.96
C MET A 240 -2.80 4.02 -11.36
N ALA A 241 -2.39 4.19 -12.61
CA ALA A 241 -1.13 3.69 -13.13
C ALA A 241 -0.45 4.69 -14.08
N TRP A 242 0.83 4.97 -13.82
CA TRP A 242 1.65 5.82 -14.69
C TRP A 242 2.16 5.04 -15.91
N SER A 243 2.29 5.72 -17.04
CA SER A 243 3.10 5.22 -18.14
C SER A 243 4.59 5.18 -17.74
N PRO A 244 5.38 4.24 -18.28
CA PRO A 244 6.81 4.12 -17.93
C PRO A 244 7.64 5.38 -18.23
N ASP A 245 7.21 6.19 -19.21
CA ASP A 245 7.86 7.47 -19.55
C ASP A 245 7.45 8.64 -18.62
N GLY A 246 6.52 8.41 -17.68
CA GLY A 246 6.01 9.40 -16.73
C GLY A 246 5.13 10.49 -17.35
N LYS A 247 4.73 10.37 -18.63
CA LYS A 247 3.97 11.41 -19.35
C LYS A 247 2.47 11.21 -19.30
N ARG A 248 2.00 10.03 -18.92
CA ARG A 248 0.58 9.68 -18.93
C ARG A 248 0.19 8.95 -17.66
N LEU A 249 -1.08 9.06 -17.33
CA LEU A 249 -1.69 8.41 -16.17
C LEU A 249 -3.01 7.78 -16.62
N VAL A 250 -3.21 6.51 -16.31
CA VAL A 250 -4.52 5.86 -16.37
C VAL A 250 -5.20 6.08 -15.04
N VAL A 251 -6.47 6.51 -15.09
CA VAL A 251 -7.34 6.80 -13.94
C VAL A 251 -8.75 6.26 -14.20
N ALA A 252 -9.60 6.19 -13.18
CA ALA A 252 -11.04 6.01 -13.39
C ALA A 252 -11.61 7.19 -14.20
N CYS A 253 -12.51 6.92 -15.15
CA CYS A 253 -13.09 7.98 -15.96
C CYS A 253 -13.91 8.97 -15.11
N PRO A 254 -13.73 10.29 -15.30
CA PRO A 254 -14.46 11.30 -14.55
C PRO A 254 -15.98 11.14 -14.63
N GLY A 255 -16.68 11.43 -13.53
CA GLY A 255 -18.14 11.41 -13.47
C GLY A 255 -18.79 10.02 -13.57
N ASN A 256 -18.01 8.95 -13.71
CA ASN A 256 -18.55 7.60 -13.90
C ASN A 256 -18.45 6.77 -12.61
N VAL A 257 -19.59 6.23 -12.16
CA VAL A 257 -19.65 5.27 -11.04
C VAL A 257 -19.43 3.83 -11.53
N LYS A 258 -19.47 3.58 -12.85
CA LYS A 258 -19.10 2.30 -13.47
C LYS A 258 -17.62 2.32 -13.83
N ALA A 259 -16.90 1.25 -13.48
CA ALA A 259 -15.46 1.13 -13.67
C ALA A 259 -15.06 1.18 -15.15
N SER A 260 -14.74 2.38 -15.65
CA SER A 260 -14.14 2.63 -16.97
C SER A 260 -12.80 3.32 -16.75
N LEU A 261 -11.81 3.01 -17.59
CA LEU A 261 -10.47 3.57 -17.49
C LEU A 261 -10.26 4.67 -18.54
N CYS A 262 -9.71 5.80 -18.10
CA CYS A 262 -9.39 6.94 -18.92
C CYS A 262 -7.88 7.20 -18.87
N LEU A 263 -7.29 7.53 -20.03
CA LEU A 263 -5.88 7.88 -20.15
C LEU A 263 -5.76 9.40 -20.26
N THR A 264 -4.96 10.02 -19.38
CA THR A 264 -4.69 11.45 -19.41
C THR A 264 -3.19 11.73 -19.55
N THR A 265 -2.86 12.90 -20.10
CA THR A 265 -1.48 13.39 -20.20
C THR A 265 -1.16 14.20 -18.95
N VAL A 266 0.01 13.95 -18.37
CA VAL A 266 0.44 14.58 -17.13
C VAL A 266 1.80 15.22 -17.32
N ASN A 267 1.92 16.48 -16.92
CA ASN A 267 3.20 17.16 -16.83
C ASN A 267 3.70 17.09 -15.39
N THR A 268 4.83 16.42 -15.16
CA THR A 268 5.46 16.30 -13.84
C THR A 268 6.46 17.43 -13.55
N ASN A 269 6.71 18.33 -14.50
CA ASN A 269 7.56 19.49 -14.26
C ASN A 269 6.84 20.45 -13.30
N PRO A 270 7.56 20.99 -12.29
CA PRO A 270 7.01 21.89 -11.28
C PRO A 270 6.34 23.12 -11.91
#